data_AF-A0A7V2AVJ3-F1
#
_entry.id   AF-A0A7V2AVJ3-F1
#
_cell.length_a   1.000
_cell.length_b   1.000
_cell.length_c   1.000
_cell.angle_alpha   90.00
_cell.angle_beta   90.00
_cell.angle_gamma   90.00
#
_symmetry.space_group_name_H-M   'P 1'
#
loop_
_entity.id
_entity.type
_entity.pdbx_description
1 polymer ?
#
loop_
_entity_poly.entity_id
_entity_poly.type
_entity_poly.pdbx_seq_one_letter_code
_entity_poly.pdbx_strand_id
1 'polypeptide(L)'
;MNRGIYALPIAALFMLAAPSRAADRGEIVDRVIAVVEDKAVLQSELDIEYRNRLQQMQRTALTDAEDRQLKKELLDALVSDLLLSVHAEKIGISVGDNEVFEEVEKRIEEGKRMLGGEEAFAEQLELEGLSVEQLRSLWTEKIRTRILSERLMYSEVMKDVSVTEADVKAYYEENLQTLPKRPATVSVSQILLLPSASGPVVEEARERIEEIEKKLEAGGDFAELAKEFSEGPSARNGGSIGYVRLEDLNAPQFEAAVRRLTVGETSGPVLTEFGYHLIKLEDVRGEEVLVRHILITVEGREEDWEATERLADSIRARLVEGADFAEMAKRHSSDYKTRESGGFVGEVVLGNLPEQFREAVRDVEAGGIAPV
;
A
#
# COMPACT_ATOMS: atom_id res chain seq x y z
N MET A 1 -110.27 53.38 -10.61
CA MET A 1 -110.41 52.04 -11.22
C MET A 1 -109.04 51.64 -11.75
N ASN A 2 -108.49 50.50 -11.27
CA ASN A 2 -107.37 49.67 -11.75
C ASN A 2 -106.29 50.27 -12.68
N ARG A 3 -104.98 50.01 -12.56
CA ARG A 3 -104.07 49.23 -11.70
C ARG A 3 -102.68 49.43 -12.35
N GLY A 4 -101.59 49.46 -11.56
CA GLY A 4 -100.24 49.12 -12.05
C GLY A 4 -99.17 50.20 -11.88
N ILE A 5 -98.30 50.01 -10.88
CA ILE A 5 -97.02 50.69 -10.69
C ILE A 5 -95.93 49.68 -11.08
N TYR A 6 -94.96 50.04 -11.92
CA TYR A 6 -93.73 49.27 -12.11
C TYR A 6 -92.50 50.18 -12.14
N ALA A 7 -91.52 49.80 -11.32
CA ALA A 7 -90.25 50.45 -11.07
C ALA A 7 -89.20 50.11 -12.14
N LEU A 8 -88.30 51.07 -12.40
CA LEU A 8 -87.11 50.94 -13.25
C LEU A 8 -85.97 50.21 -12.52
N PRO A 9 -85.27 49.24 -13.14
CA PRO A 9 -83.96 48.79 -12.69
C PRO A 9 -82.83 49.25 -13.63
N ILE A 10 -81.67 49.40 -12.99
CA ILE A 10 -80.34 49.74 -13.51
C ILE A 10 -79.82 48.58 -14.39
N ALA A 11 -79.34 48.88 -15.60
CA ALA A 11 -78.72 47.91 -16.51
C ALA A 11 -77.19 48.02 -16.51
N ALA A 12 -76.53 46.90 -16.24
CA ALA A 12 -75.08 46.74 -16.16
C ALA A 12 -74.44 46.48 -17.53
N LEU A 13 -73.19 46.94 -17.64
CA LEU A 13 -72.30 46.95 -18.80
C LEU A 13 -71.72 45.54 -19.09
N PHE A 14 -71.87 45.04 -20.33
CA PHE A 14 -71.16 43.85 -20.83
C PHE A 14 -70.14 44.27 -21.89
N MET A 15 -68.85 44.20 -21.56
CA MET A 15 -67.74 44.27 -22.53
C MET A 15 -67.53 42.90 -23.18
N LEU A 16 -67.64 42.83 -24.51
CA LEU A 16 -67.23 41.67 -25.30
C LEU A 16 -65.69 41.57 -25.31
N ALA A 17 -65.16 40.49 -24.76
CA ALA A 17 -63.75 40.11 -24.93
C ALA A 17 -63.56 39.40 -26.28
N ALA A 18 -62.58 39.86 -27.07
CA ALA A 18 -62.12 39.16 -28.27
C ALA A 18 -61.30 37.91 -27.88
N PRO A 19 -61.36 36.81 -28.66
CA PRO A 19 -60.59 35.62 -28.35
C PRO A 19 -59.10 35.85 -28.66
N SER A 20 -58.26 35.85 -27.62
CA SER A 20 -56.81 35.76 -27.77
C SER A 20 -56.43 34.34 -28.17
N ARG A 21 -55.88 34.18 -29.37
CA ARG A 21 -55.19 32.96 -29.83
C ARG A 21 -54.09 32.61 -28.83
N ALA A 22 -54.25 31.50 -28.12
CA ALA A 22 -53.17 30.88 -27.38
C ALA A 22 -52.08 30.47 -28.39
N ALA A 23 -50.89 31.04 -28.24
CA ALA A 23 -49.71 30.55 -28.91
C ALA A 23 -49.35 29.21 -28.27
N ASP A 24 -49.46 28.15 -29.06
CA ASP A 24 -49.00 26.81 -28.73
C ASP A 24 -47.47 26.86 -28.53
N ARG A 25 -47.04 27.06 -27.28
CA ARG A 25 -45.65 26.88 -26.87
C ARG A 25 -45.50 25.38 -26.61
N GLY A 26 -45.15 24.65 -27.66
CA GLY A 26 -44.66 23.28 -27.49
C GLY A 26 -43.59 23.25 -26.40
N GLU A 27 -43.75 22.36 -25.43
CA GLU A 27 -42.74 22.10 -24.40
C GLU A 27 -41.40 21.80 -25.07
N ILE A 28 -40.37 22.58 -24.75
CA ILE A 28 -39.00 22.25 -25.13
C ILE A 28 -38.60 21.07 -24.23
N VAL A 29 -38.65 19.85 -24.78
CA VAL A 29 -38.48 18.60 -24.01
C VAL A 29 -37.05 18.45 -23.47
N ASP A 30 -36.03 18.85 -24.23
CA ASP A 30 -34.64 19.05 -23.79
C ASP A 30 -33.86 19.71 -24.95
N ARG A 31 -32.72 20.36 -24.69
CA ARG A 31 -31.88 20.97 -25.74
C ARG A 31 -30.66 20.11 -26.03
N VAL A 32 -30.44 19.81 -27.31
CA VAL A 32 -29.19 19.20 -27.80
C VAL A 32 -28.08 20.25 -27.85
N ILE A 33 -26.94 19.98 -27.20
CA ILE A 33 -25.79 20.89 -27.13
C ILE A 33 -24.56 20.39 -27.89
N ALA A 34 -24.49 19.08 -28.16
CA ALA A 34 -23.51 18.48 -29.07
C ALA A 34 -24.10 17.23 -29.74
N VAL A 35 -23.56 16.85 -30.90
CA VAL A 35 -23.99 15.66 -31.65
C VAL A 35 -22.73 14.92 -32.11
N VAL A 36 -22.73 13.60 -31.92
CA VAL A 36 -21.68 12.68 -32.38
C VAL A 36 -22.38 11.56 -33.15
N GLU A 37 -22.17 11.54 -34.47
CA GLU A 37 -22.91 10.67 -35.41
C GLU A 37 -24.44 10.80 -35.24
N ASP A 38 -25.12 9.77 -34.73
CA ASP A 38 -26.56 9.71 -34.50
C ASP A 38 -26.97 9.93 -33.04
N LYS A 39 -26.01 10.17 -32.14
CA LYS A 39 -26.24 10.42 -30.71
C LYS A 39 -25.99 11.88 -30.33
N ALA A 40 -26.66 12.34 -29.28
CA ALA A 40 -26.62 13.73 -28.84
C ALA A 40 -26.25 13.83 -27.35
N VAL A 41 -25.50 14.88 -27.00
CA VAL A 41 -25.32 15.34 -25.62
C VAL A 41 -26.40 16.37 -25.33
N LEU A 42 -27.10 16.19 -24.21
CA LEU A 42 -28.21 17.05 -23.80
C LEU A 42 -27.78 18.12 -22.80
N GLN A 43 -28.51 19.23 -22.78
CA GLN A 43 -28.30 20.30 -21.80
C GLN A 43 -28.50 19.80 -20.37
N SER A 44 -29.48 18.93 -20.16
CA SER A 44 -29.76 18.33 -18.85
C SER A 44 -28.57 17.53 -18.29
N GLU A 45 -27.83 16.81 -19.14
CA GLU A 45 -26.63 16.06 -18.76
C GLU A 45 -25.52 16.99 -18.30
N LEU A 46 -25.26 18.06 -19.06
CA LEU A 46 -24.29 19.08 -18.67
C LEU A 46 -24.68 19.77 -17.36
N ASP A 47 -25.95 20.07 -17.16
CA ASP A 47 -26.45 20.70 -15.94
C ASP A 47 -26.36 19.78 -14.72
N ILE A 48 -26.50 18.47 -14.90
CA ILE A 48 -26.28 17.46 -13.85
C ILE A 48 -24.81 17.41 -13.47
N GLU A 49 -23.90 17.21 -14.43
CA GLU A 49 -22.46 17.13 -14.18
C GLU A 49 -21.91 18.44 -13.59
N TYR A 50 -22.43 19.57 -14.04
CA TYR A 50 -22.06 20.89 -13.51
C TYR A 50 -22.44 21.03 -12.03
N ARG A 51 -23.67 20.65 -11.64
CA ARG A 51 -24.09 20.65 -10.23
C ARG A 51 -23.25 19.70 -9.38
N ASN A 52 -22.99 18.49 -9.87
CA ASN A 52 -22.16 17.50 -9.18
C ASN A 52 -20.74 18.05 -8.94
N ARG A 53 -20.15 18.71 -9.93
CA ARG A 53 -18.80 19.29 -9.79
C ARG A 53 -18.77 20.43 -8.79
N LEU A 54 -19.77 21.32 -8.79
CA LEU A 54 -19.86 22.40 -7.79
C LEU A 54 -19.97 21.86 -6.36
N GLN A 55 -20.76 20.81 -6.16
CA GLN A 55 -20.91 20.14 -4.87
C GLN A 55 -19.59 19.52 -4.41
N GLN A 56 -18.87 18.82 -5.30
CA GLN A 56 -17.56 18.23 -5.01
C GLN A 56 -16.51 19.30 -4.65
N MET A 57 -16.53 20.45 -5.33
CA MET A 57 -15.66 21.58 -5.03
C MET A 57 -16.08 22.35 -3.76
N GLN A 58 -17.25 22.03 -3.18
CA GLN A 58 -17.87 22.77 -2.09
C GLN A 58 -18.04 24.28 -2.39
N ARG A 59 -18.27 24.62 -3.66
CA ARG A 59 -18.44 26.01 -4.12
C ARG A 59 -19.89 26.26 -4.50
N THR A 60 -20.45 27.34 -3.98
CA THR A 60 -21.81 27.81 -4.34
C THR A 60 -21.81 28.83 -5.47
N ALA A 61 -20.66 29.45 -5.77
CA ALA A 61 -20.50 30.40 -6.85
C ALA A 61 -19.09 30.38 -7.46
N LEU A 62 -19.04 30.57 -8.77
CA LEU A 62 -17.83 30.74 -9.57
C LEU A 62 -17.81 32.16 -10.17
N THR A 63 -16.63 32.68 -10.48
CA THR A 63 -16.53 33.85 -11.35
C THR A 63 -16.98 33.50 -12.76
N ASP A 64 -17.39 34.48 -13.57
CA ASP A 64 -17.83 34.23 -14.95
C ASP A 64 -16.77 33.51 -15.80
N ALA A 65 -15.48 33.74 -15.53
CA ALA A 65 -14.40 33.07 -16.23
C ALA A 65 -14.29 31.58 -15.83
N GLU A 66 -14.33 31.29 -14.52
CA GLU A 66 -14.32 29.93 -13.98
C GLU A 66 -15.57 29.14 -14.40
N ASP A 67 -16.74 29.77 -14.39
CA ASP A 67 -18.01 29.15 -14.82
C ASP A 67 -17.96 28.71 -16.28
N ARG A 68 -17.52 29.60 -17.18
CA ARG A 68 -17.37 29.27 -18.60
C ARG A 68 -16.34 28.18 -18.84
N GLN A 69 -15.22 28.22 -18.12
CA GLN A 69 -14.17 27.22 -18.24
C GLN A 69 -14.67 25.86 -17.76
N LEU A 70 -15.33 25.79 -16.61
CA LEU A 70 -15.87 24.55 -16.08
C LEU A 70 -16.93 23.94 -17.01
N LYS A 71 -17.88 24.74 -17.49
CA LYS A 71 -18.90 24.26 -18.43
C LYS A 71 -18.29 23.72 -19.71
N LYS A 72 -17.21 24.36 -20.21
CA LYS A 72 -16.47 23.87 -21.38
C LYS A 72 -15.81 22.52 -21.09
N GLU A 73 -15.10 22.39 -19.97
CA GLU A 73 -14.44 21.13 -19.59
C GLU A 73 -15.43 19.98 -19.43
N LEU A 74 -16.59 20.24 -18.83
CA LEU A 74 -17.64 19.23 -18.67
C LEU A 74 -18.28 18.86 -20.00
N LEU A 75 -18.52 19.83 -20.90
CA LEU A 75 -18.99 19.53 -22.24
C LEU A 75 -17.98 18.71 -23.03
N ASP A 76 -16.69 19.08 -22.97
CA ASP A 76 -15.61 18.35 -23.64
C ASP A 76 -15.51 16.90 -23.10
N ALA A 77 -15.71 16.69 -21.80
CA ALA A 77 -15.77 15.36 -21.19
C ALA A 77 -16.97 14.55 -21.68
N LEU A 78 -18.19 15.12 -21.67
CA LEU A 78 -19.40 14.45 -22.14
C LEU A 78 -19.30 14.05 -23.63
N VAL A 79 -18.74 14.94 -24.46
CA VAL A 79 -18.49 14.64 -25.88
C VAL A 79 -17.46 13.52 -26.03
N SER A 80 -16.42 13.52 -25.20
CA SER A 80 -15.39 12.46 -25.21
C SER A 80 -15.98 11.09 -24.82
N ASP A 81 -16.78 11.02 -23.77
CA ASP A 81 -17.46 9.80 -23.35
C ASP A 81 -18.43 9.28 -24.44
N LEU A 82 -19.12 10.20 -25.11
CA LEU A 82 -19.99 9.86 -26.23
C LEU A 82 -19.20 9.32 -27.44
N LEU A 83 -18.06 9.92 -27.77
CA LEU A 83 -17.16 9.44 -28.83
C LEU A 83 -16.64 8.04 -28.53
N LEU A 84 -16.21 7.78 -27.29
CA LEU A 84 -15.76 6.45 -26.85
C LEU A 84 -16.88 5.43 -26.99
N SER A 85 -18.10 5.80 -26.59
CA SER A 85 -19.27 4.92 -26.65
C SER A 85 -19.67 4.58 -28.09
N VAL A 86 -19.72 5.57 -28.98
CA VAL A 86 -19.98 5.37 -30.41
C VAL A 86 -18.88 4.52 -31.05
N HIS A 87 -17.62 4.78 -30.70
CA HIS A 87 -16.52 4.00 -31.25
C HIS A 87 -16.56 2.53 -30.80
N ALA A 88 -16.81 2.27 -29.52
CA ALA A 88 -16.91 0.93 -28.98
C ALA A 88 -18.03 0.12 -29.68
N GLU A 89 -19.22 0.71 -29.87
CA GLU A 89 -20.31 0.08 -30.62
C GLU A 89 -19.91 -0.25 -32.06
N LYS A 90 -19.22 0.67 -32.73
CA LYS A 90 -18.77 0.49 -34.12
C LYS A 90 -17.81 -0.68 -34.31
N ILE A 91 -16.99 -0.99 -33.30
CA ILE A 91 -16.05 -2.11 -33.32
C ILE A 91 -16.59 -3.35 -32.59
N GLY A 92 -17.85 -3.32 -32.15
CA GLY A 92 -18.52 -4.46 -31.53
C GLY A 92 -18.14 -4.73 -30.07
N ILE A 93 -17.55 -3.75 -29.38
CA ILE A 93 -17.32 -3.83 -27.93
C ILE A 93 -18.58 -3.35 -27.21
N SER A 94 -19.18 -4.24 -26.42
CA SER A 94 -20.36 -3.96 -25.59
C SER A 94 -20.13 -4.43 -24.16
N VAL A 95 -20.85 -3.86 -23.20
CA VAL A 95 -20.86 -4.32 -21.79
C VAL A 95 -22.24 -4.88 -21.47
N GLY A 96 -22.29 -6.07 -20.85
CA GLY A 96 -23.56 -6.72 -20.50
C GLY A 96 -24.17 -6.14 -19.23
N ASP A 97 -25.50 -6.04 -19.17
CA ASP A 97 -26.17 -5.43 -18.00
C ASP A 97 -25.92 -6.19 -16.69
N ASN A 98 -25.78 -7.51 -16.74
CA ASN A 98 -25.47 -8.30 -15.54
C ASN A 98 -24.08 -7.99 -14.98
N GLU A 99 -23.09 -7.76 -15.85
CA GLU A 99 -21.73 -7.39 -15.43
C GLU A 99 -21.72 -6.02 -14.75
N VAL A 100 -22.45 -5.05 -15.31
CA VAL A 100 -22.60 -3.73 -14.69
C VAL A 100 -23.31 -3.84 -13.35
N PHE A 101 -24.40 -4.62 -13.29
CA PHE A 101 -25.16 -4.85 -12.06
C PHE A 101 -24.30 -5.46 -10.95
N GLU A 102 -23.53 -6.51 -11.25
CA GLU A 102 -22.65 -7.16 -10.28
C GLU A 102 -21.62 -6.19 -9.70
N GLU A 103 -21.01 -5.36 -10.54
CA GLU A 103 -20.02 -4.36 -10.12
C GLU A 103 -20.65 -3.21 -9.31
N VAL A 104 -21.87 -2.79 -9.67
CA VAL A 104 -22.65 -1.80 -8.88
C VAL A 104 -22.96 -2.36 -7.49
N GLU A 105 -23.51 -3.57 -7.40
CA GLU A 105 -23.88 -4.17 -6.11
C GLU A 105 -22.65 -4.42 -5.24
N LYS A 106 -21.54 -4.90 -5.83
CA LYS A 106 -20.27 -5.04 -5.11
C LYS A 106 -19.83 -3.71 -4.50
N ARG A 107 -19.92 -2.61 -5.24
CA ARG A 107 -19.52 -1.29 -4.75
C ARG A 107 -20.46 -0.75 -3.66
N ILE A 108 -21.75 -1.06 -3.75
CA ILE A 108 -22.71 -0.74 -2.69
C ILE A 108 -22.36 -1.51 -1.42
N GLU A 109 -22.08 -2.80 -1.52
CA GLU A 109 -21.72 -3.64 -0.38
C GLU A 109 -20.40 -3.19 0.27
N GLU A 110 -19.40 -2.83 -0.53
CA GLU A 110 -18.17 -2.20 -0.04
C GLU A 110 -18.45 -0.90 0.72
N GLY A 111 -19.33 -0.05 0.18
CA GLY A 111 -19.77 1.19 0.82
C GLY A 111 -20.48 0.94 2.16
N LYS A 112 -21.40 -0.04 2.20
CA LYS A 112 -22.08 -0.47 3.44
C LYS A 112 -21.08 -0.92 4.48
N ARG A 113 -20.09 -1.74 4.11
CA ARG A 113 -19.04 -2.22 5.03
C ARG A 113 -18.19 -1.07 5.57
N MET A 114 -17.86 -0.07 4.74
CA MET A 114 -17.06 1.09 5.16
C MET A 114 -17.81 2.00 6.13
N LEU A 115 -19.12 2.18 5.94
CA LEU A 115 -19.94 3.07 6.77
C LEU A 115 -20.53 2.38 8.01
N GLY A 116 -20.31 1.08 8.19
CA GLY A 116 -20.74 0.35 9.39
C GLY A 116 -22.10 -0.34 9.28
N GLY A 117 -22.60 -0.57 8.06
CA GLY A 117 -23.81 -1.34 7.80
C GLY A 117 -24.80 -0.63 6.87
N GLU A 118 -25.93 -1.28 6.62
CA GLU A 118 -26.96 -0.80 5.69
C GLU A 118 -27.65 0.48 6.17
N GLU A 119 -27.96 0.59 7.46
CA GLU A 119 -28.63 1.77 8.03
C GLU A 119 -27.75 3.02 7.92
N ALA A 120 -26.46 2.91 8.31
CA ALA A 120 -25.51 4.02 8.22
C ALA A 120 -25.26 4.46 6.76
N PHE A 121 -25.25 3.50 5.83
CA PHE A 121 -25.14 3.79 4.40
C PHE A 121 -26.39 4.52 3.87
N ALA A 122 -27.60 4.09 4.26
CA ALA A 122 -28.82 4.76 3.87
C ALA A 122 -28.92 6.18 4.44
N GLU A 123 -28.58 6.38 5.72
CA GLU A 123 -28.55 7.70 6.37
C GLU A 123 -27.57 8.66 5.65
N GLN A 124 -26.38 8.18 5.30
CA GLN A 124 -25.39 8.97 4.55
C GLN A 124 -25.94 9.41 3.19
N LEU A 125 -26.62 8.52 2.46
CA LEU A 125 -27.20 8.88 1.16
C LEU A 125 -28.37 9.86 1.31
N GLU A 126 -29.18 9.73 2.35
CA GLU A 126 -30.24 10.70 2.65
C GLU A 126 -29.68 12.10 2.93
N LEU A 127 -28.56 12.20 3.65
CA LEU A 127 -27.85 13.48 3.86
C LEU A 127 -27.35 14.10 2.55
N GLU A 128 -27.00 13.26 1.59
CA GLU A 128 -26.60 13.67 0.23
C GLU A 128 -27.78 13.89 -0.71
N GLY A 129 -29.02 13.66 -0.24
CA GLY A 129 -30.25 13.83 -1.02
C GLY A 129 -30.47 12.75 -2.07
N LEU A 130 -29.88 11.56 -1.88
CA LEU A 130 -29.94 10.43 -2.80
C LEU A 130 -30.63 9.22 -2.14
N SER A 131 -31.42 8.49 -2.92
CA SER A 131 -31.83 7.13 -2.55
C SER A 131 -30.82 6.10 -3.07
N VAL A 132 -30.81 4.91 -2.47
CA VAL A 132 -30.01 3.77 -2.97
C VAL A 132 -30.33 3.47 -4.43
N GLU A 133 -31.58 3.61 -4.86
CA GLU A 133 -31.98 3.37 -6.23
C GLU A 133 -31.44 4.42 -7.21
N GLN A 134 -31.46 5.68 -6.80
CA GLN A 134 -30.83 6.76 -7.58
C GLN A 134 -29.32 6.55 -7.67
N LEU A 135 -28.68 6.14 -6.56
CA LEU A 135 -27.26 5.82 -6.55
C LEU A 135 -26.94 4.66 -7.51
N ARG A 136 -27.73 3.58 -7.47
CA ARG A 136 -27.59 2.46 -8.41
C ARG A 136 -27.66 2.93 -9.84
N SER A 137 -28.68 3.71 -10.21
CA SER A 137 -28.82 4.23 -11.57
C SER A 137 -27.62 5.08 -12.00
N LEU A 138 -27.16 5.99 -11.13
CA LEU A 138 -25.97 6.82 -11.39
C LEU A 138 -24.70 5.98 -11.57
N TRP A 139 -24.53 4.95 -10.75
CA TRP A 139 -23.36 4.08 -10.81
C TRP A 139 -23.40 3.12 -11.98
N THR A 140 -24.58 2.64 -12.39
CA THR A 140 -24.75 1.79 -13.58
C THR A 140 -24.16 2.48 -14.81
N GLU A 141 -24.54 3.73 -15.09
CA GLU A 141 -24.02 4.44 -16.26
C GLU A 141 -22.51 4.71 -16.16
N LYS A 142 -22.03 5.12 -14.99
CA LYS A 142 -20.60 5.39 -14.77
C LYS A 142 -19.73 4.14 -14.88
N ILE A 143 -20.18 3.03 -14.30
CA ILE A 143 -19.47 1.75 -14.35
C ILE A 143 -19.49 1.19 -15.76
N ARG A 144 -20.63 1.25 -16.46
CA ARG A 144 -20.71 0.83 -17.87
C ARG A 144 -19.70 1.60 -18.72
N THR A 145 -19.69 2.92 -18.61
CA THR A 145 -18.76 3.80 -19.35
C THR A 145 -17.31 3.47 -19.02
N ARG A 146 -16.97 3.27 -17.73
CA ARG A 146 -15.63 2.87 -17.29
C ARG A 146 -15.18 1.55 -17.91
N ILE A 147 -16.00 0.51 -17.84
CA ILE A 147 -15.68 -0.82 -18.38
C ILE A 147 -15.51 -0.74 -19.89
N LEU A 148 -16.37 0.02 -20.58
CA LEU A 148 -16.29 0.23 -22.02
C LEU A 148 -14.97 0.91 -22.41
N SER A 149 -14.59 1.97 -21.70
CA SER A 149 -13.32 2.69 -21.90
C SER A 149 -12.11 1.80 -21.64
N GLU A 150 -12.14 0.98 -20.59
CA GLU A 150 -11.07 0.02 -20.29
C GLU A 150 -10.91 -1.01 -21.42
N ARG A 151 -12.01 -1.61 -21.89
CA ARG A 151 -12.00 -2.57 -23.01
C ARG A 151 -11.47 -1.93 -24.29
N LEU A 152 -11.87 -0.69 -24.56
CA LEU A 152 -11.42 0.03 -25.73
C LEU A 152 -9.91 0.34 -25.65
N MET A 153 -9.41 0.74 -24.48
CA MET A 153 -7.98 0.92 -24.23
C MET A 153 -7.20 -0.38 -24.47
N TYR A 154 -7.69 -1.51 -23.97
CA TYR A 154 -7.05 -2.81 -24.21
C TYR A 154 -7.08 -3.22 -25.69
N SER A 155 -8.21 -3.04 -26.36
CA SER A 155 -8.40 -3.43 -27.77
C SER A 155 -7.62 -2.56 -28.74
N GLU A 156 -7.58 -1.25 -28.53
CA GLU A 156 -7.05 -0.30 -29.52
C GLU A 156 -5.68 0.25 -29.18
N VAL A 157 -5.31 0.33 -27.90
CA VAL A 157 -4.02 0.89 -27.47
C VAL A 157 -3.06 -0.22 -27.04
N MET A 158 -3.48 -1.10 -26.15
CA MET A 158 -2.57 -2.12 -25.59
C MET A 158 -2.26 -3.26 -26.58
N LYS A 159 -3.07 -3.48 -27.63
CA LYS A 159 -2.76 -4.49 -28.67
C LYS A 159 -1.40 -4.29 -29.32
N ASP A 160 -0.96 -3.04 -29.43
CA ASP A 160 0.27 -2.63 -30.11
C ASP A 160 1.41 -2.35 -29.13
N VAL A 161 1.16 -2.47 -27.82
CA VAL A 161 2.16 -2.29 -26.76
C VAL A 161 2.71 -3.65 -26.36
N SER A 162 3.96 -3.92 -26.73
CA SER A 162 4.71 -5.08 -26.25
C SER A 162 5.89 -4.62 -25.39
N VAL A 163 5.97 -5.08 -24.16
CA VAL A 163 7.13 -4.86 -23.29
C VAL A 163 8.11 -6.01 -23.50
N THR A 164 9.33 -5.72 -23.97
CA THR A 164 10.36 -6.73 -24.19
C THR A 164 11.25 -6.90 -22.95
N GLU A 165 11.99 -8.01 -22.86
CA GLU A 165 13.01 -8.19 -21.84
C GLU A 165 14.07 -7.07 -21.87
N ALA A 166 14.38 -6.54 -23.05
CA ALA A 166 15.32 -5.43 -23.20
C ALA A 166 14.78 -4.15 -22.56
N ASP A 167 13.49 -3.86 -22.71
CA ASP A 167 12.84 -2.70 -22.09
C ASP A 167 12.82 -2.82 -20.56
N VAL A 168 12.50 -4.02 -20.05
CA VAL A 168 12.53 -4.31 -18.61
C VAL A 168 13.94 -4.12 -18.06
N LYS A 169 14.95 -4.63 -18.76
CA LYS A 169 16.35 -4.53 -18.35
C LYS A 169 16.83 -3.07 -18.36
N ALA A 170 16.54 -2.32 -19.43
CA ALA A 170 16.89 -0.91 -19.53
C ALA A 170 16.25 -0.10 -18.39
N TYR A 171 14.96 -0.31 -18.14
CA TYR A 171 14.27 0.33 -17.01
C TYR A 171 14.92 -0.04 -15.68
N TYR A 172 15.22 -1.33 -15.46
CA TYR A 172 15.86 -1.79 -14.23
C TYR A 172 17.22 -1.11 -14.00
N GLU A 173 18.09 -1.09 -15.02
CA GLU A 173 19.43 -0.49 -14.94
C GLU A 173 19.37 1.02 -14.72
N GLU A 174 18.47 1.73 -15.40
CA GLU A 174 18.29 3.17 -15.27
C GLU A 174 17.68 3.58 -13.91
N ASN A 175 16.92 2.69 -13.28
CA ASN A 175 16.19 2.96 -12.04
C ASN A 175 16.78 2.25 -10.81
N LEU A 176 17.97 1.67 -10.88
CA LEU A 176 18.61 0.95 -9.75
C LEU A 176 18.59 1.72 -8.41
N GLN A 177 18.71 3.05 -8.46
CA GLN A 177 18.74 3.91 -7.27
C GLN A 177 17.36 4.26 -6.72
N THR A 178 16.30 4.18 -7.55
CA THR A 178 14.92 4.52 -7.18
C THR A 178 14.08 3.28 -6.91
N LEU A 179 14.52 2.12 -7.42
CA LEU A 179 13.90 0.85 -7.12
C LEU A 179 14.00 0.56 -5.62
N PRO A 180 12.91 0.11 -4.98
CA PRO A 180 12.95 -0.26 -3.58
C PRO A 180 13.97 -1.39 -3.41
N LYS A 181 14.91 -1.21 -2.49
CA LYS A 181 15.82 -2.29 -2.08
C LYS A 181 14.98 -3.47 -1.61
N ARG A 182 15.37 -4.70 -1.98
CA ARG A 182 14.69 -5.89 -1.48
C ARG A 182 14.73 -5.85 0.05
N PRO A 183 13.57 -5.90 0.73
CA PRO A 183 13.55 -5.92 2.19
C PRO A 183 14.31 -7.14 2.68
N ALA A 184 14.98 -7.00 3.82
CA ALA A 184 15.66 -8.11 4.47
C ALA A 184 14.66 -9.25 4.72
N THR A 185 15.05 -10.47 4.38
CA THR A 185 14.32 -11.69 4.67
C THR A 185 15.25 -12.64 5.40
N VAL A 186 14.71 -13.37 6.36
CA VAL A 186 15.44 -14.37 7.14
C VAL A 186 14.81 -15.73 6.85
N SER A 187 15.65 -16.76 6.78
CA SER A 187 15.21 -18.15 6.84
C SER A 187 15.48 -18.69 8.23
N VAL A 188 14.45 -19.14 8.92
CA VAL A 188 14.55 -19.66 10.28
C VAL A 188 13.90 -21.03 10.42
N SER A 189 14.42 -21.82 11.34
CA SER A 189 13.82 -23.06 11.82
C SER A 189 13.45 -22.91 13.30
N GLN A 190 12.38 -23.55 13.75
CA GLN A 190 11.94 -23.50 15.14
C GLN A 190 11.57 -24.86 15.71
N ILE A 191 11.80 -25.04 17.01
CA ILE A 191 11.18 -26.05 17.85
C ILE A 191 10.27 -25.31 18.83
N LEU A 192 8.97 -25.41 18.62
CA LEU A 192 7.94 -24.83 19.49
C LEU A 192 7.36 -25.90 20.42
N LEU A 193 7.30 -25.62 21.72
CA LEU A 193 6.47 -26.33 22.71
C LEU A 193 5.35 -25.42 23.19
N LEU A 194 4.10 -25.84 22.99
CA LEU A 194 2.92 -25.09 23.40
C LEU A 194 2.70 -25.27 24.91
N PRO A 195 2.40 -24.21 25.68
CA PRO A 195 1.97 -24.40 27.04
C PRO A 195 0.58 -25.04 27.02
N SER A 196 0.45 -26.26 27.55
CA SER A 196 -0.84 -26.91 27.77
C SER A 196 -1.58 -26.16 28.89
N ALA A 197 -2.34 -25.13 28.51
CA ALA A 197 -3.25 -24.33 29.35
C ALA A 197 -2.66 -23.84 30.70
N SER A 198 -2.16 -22.60 30.71
CA SER A 198 -1.82 -21.72 31.86
C SER A 198 -1.75 -22.34 33.28
N GLY A 199 -0.57 -22.30 33.90
CA GLY A 199 -0.34 -22.70 35.29
C GLY A 199 1.06 -23.28 35.51
N PRO A 200 1.26 -24.18 36.51
CA PRO A 200 2.53 -24.91 36.79
C PRO A 200 3.19 -25.61 35.57
N VAL A 201 2.44 -25.70 34.47
CA VAL A 201 2.78 -26.33 33.20
C VAL A 201 3.70 -25.47 32.32
N VAL A 202 3.81 -24.16 32.57
CA VAL A 202 4.81 -23.31 31.89
C VAL A 202 6.23 -23.70 32.28
N GLU A 203 6.45 -24.11 33.54
CA GLU A 203 7.76 -24.62 33.99
C GLU A 203 8.08 -25.99 33.36
N GLU A 204 7.09 -26.85 33.15
CA GLU A 204 7.29 -28.13 32.46
C GLU A 204 7.70 -27.90 31.00
N ALA A 205 7.07 -26.96 30.29
CA ALA A 205 7.47 -26.59 28.94
C ALA A 205 8.88 -25.99 28.90
N ARG A 206 9.26 -25.20 29.93
CA ARG A 206 10.63 -24.67 30.09
C ARG A 206 11.64 -25.79 30.30
N GLU A 207 11.38 -26.73 31.20
CA GLU A 207 12.28 -27.85 31.46
C GLU A 207 12.45 -28.73 30.21
N ARG A 208 11.35 -29.02 29.50
CA ARG A 208 11.38 -29.81 28.26
C ARG A 208 12.16 -29.12 27.14
N ILE A 209 12.00 -27.80 26.95
CA ILE A 209 12.75 -27.09 25.92
C ILE A 209 14.25 -26.99 26.27
N GLU A 210 14.60 -26.85 27.55
CA GLU A 210 15.99 -26.88 28.04
C GLU A 210 16.65 -28.25 27.86
N GLU A 211 15.88 -29.35 27.96
CA GLU A 211 16.38 -30.68 27.63
C GLU A 211 16.68 -30.83 26.13
N ILE A 212 15.87 -30.24 25.26
CA ILE A 212 16.08 -30.25 23.81
C ILE A 212 17.31 -29.40 23.45
N GLU A 213 17.48 -28.24 24.09
CA GLU A 213 18.68 -27.41 23.96
C GLU A 213 19.95 -28.20 24.28
N LYS A 214 19.98 -28.91 25.42
CA LYS A 214 21.13 -29.78 25.77
C LYS A 214 21.41 -30.86 24.73
N LYS A 215 20.39 -31.40 24.06
CA LYS A 215 20.58 -32.37 22.96
C LYS A 215 21.20 -31.71 21.73
N LEU A 216 20.82 -30.46 21.43
CA LEU A 216 21.44 -29.68 20.35
C LEU A 216 22.90 -29.35 20.66
N GLU A 217 23.20 -28.93 21.89
CA GLU A 217 24.58 -28.69 22.36
C GLU A 217 25.45 -29.95 22.29
N ALA A 218 24.86 -31.13 22.51
CA ALA A 218 25.52 -32.42 22.36
C ALA A 218 25.71 -32.87 20.89
N GLY A 219 25.35 -32.04 19.90
CA GLY A 219 25.51 -32.32 18.47
C GLY A 219 24.29 -32.98 17.81
N GLY A 220 23.11 -32.91 18.42
CA GLY A 220 21.87 -33.36 17.80
C GLY A 220 21.48 -32.54 16.57
N ASP A 221 20.81 -33.17 15.60
CA ASP A 221 20.31 -32.47 14.42
C ASP A 221 19.01 -31.70 14.74
N PHE A 222 18.97 -30.41 14.38
CA PHE A 222 17.84 -29.55 14.68
C PHE A 222 16.55 -30.02 13.99
N ALA A 223 16.63 -30.45 12.73
CA ALA A 223 15.46 -30.85 11.97
C ALA A 223 14.86 -32.16 12.50
N GLU A 224 15.70 -33.11 12.92
CA GLU A 224 15.22 -34.35 13.54
C GLU A 224 14.59 -34.10 14.92
N LEU A 225 15.22 -33.28 15.77
CA LEU A 225 14.64 -32.89 17.06
C LEU A 225 13.34 -32.08 16.90
N ALA A 226 13.25 -31.23 15.87
CA ALA A 226 12.02 -30.52 15.56
C ALA A 226 10.88 -31.45 15.14
N LYS A 227 11.16 -32.47 14.31
CA LYS A 227 10.16 -33.48 13.93
C LYS A 227 9.70 -34.32 15.12
N GLU A 228 10.60 -34.61 16.04
CA GLU A 228 10.31 -35.46 17.20
C GLU A 228 9.55 -34.71 18.30
N PHE A 229 9.97 -33.48 18.62
CA PHE A 229 9.51 -32.78 19.82
C PHE A 229 8.65 -31.56 19.56
N SER A 230 8.70 -30.93 18.38
CA SER A 230 7.95 -29.69 18.18
C SER A 230 6.46 -29.95 18.03
N GLU A 231 5.67 -29.10 18.68
CA GLU A 231 4.20 -29.09 18.67
C GLU A 231 3.64 -28.04 17.69
N GLY A 232 4.53 -27.34 16.96
CA GLY A 232 4.18 -26.30 15.99
C GLY A 232 3.92 -26.82 14.56
N PRO A 233 3.33 -25.99 13.69
CA PRO A 233 2.95 -26.39 12.32
C PRO A 233 4.13 -26.74 11.40
N SER A 234 5.34 -26.26 11.72
CA SER A 234 6.56 -26.53 10.97
C SER A 234 7.27 -27.83 11.40
N ALA A 235 6.82 -28.52 12.47
CA ALA A 235 7.47 -29.71 13.02
C ALA A 235 7.74 -30.79 11.96
N ARG A 236 6.72 -31.13 11.15
CA ARG A 236 6.82 -32.11 10.06
C ARG A 236 7.89 -31.78 9.00
N ASN A 237 8.26 -30.51 8.88
CA ASN A 237 9.25 -30.01 7.94
C ASN A 237 10.59 -29.70 8.63
N GLY A 238 10.89 -30.36 9.76
CA GLY A 238 12.12 -30.11 10.51
C GLY A 238 12.17 -28.73 11.17
N GLY A 239 11.00 -28.15 11.45
CA GLY A 239 10.90 -26.84 12.08
C GLY A 239 11.03 -25.65 11.13
N SER A 240 11.32 -25.86 9.85
CA SER A 240 11.59 -24.79 8.88
C SER A 240 10.36 -23.92 8.59
N ILE A 241 10.54 -22.60 8.65
CA ILE A 241 9.54 -21.58 8.30
C ILE A 241 9.77 -21.05 6.86
N GLY A 242 10.99 -21.20 6.33
CA GLY A 242 11.40 -20.64 5.03
C GLY A 242 11.73 -19.15 5.11
N TYR A 243 11.89 -18.51 3.94
CA TYR A 243 12.20 -17.07 3.87
C TYR A 243 10.98 -16.23 4.16
N VAL A 244 11.07 -15.44 5.23
CA VAL A 244 10.04 -14.49 5.65
C VAL A 244 10.69 -13.15 5.97
N ARG A 245 9.93 -12.06 5.89
CA ARG A 245 10.38 -10.81 6.51
C ARG A 245 10.33 -10.99 8.02
N LEU A 246 11.29 -10.37 8.71
CA LEU A 246 11.38 -10.54 10.15
C LEU A 246 10.10 -10.04 10.85
N GLU A 247 9.53 -8.96 10.33
CA GLU A 247 8.29 -8.35 10.84
C GLU A 247 7.05 -9.22 10.59
N ASP A 248 7.10 -10.16 9.65
CA ASP A 248 5.98 -11.06 9.36
C ASP A 248 5.91 -12.25 10.36
N LEU A 249 6.90 -12.41 11.24
CA LEU A 249 6.88 -13.43 12.30
C LEU A 249 5.87 -13.10 13.41
N ASN A 250 5.47 -11.83 13.55
CA ASN A 250 4.44 -11.36 14.48
C ASN A 250 4.68 -11.81 15.93
N ALA A 251 5.93 -11.81 16.41
CA ALA A 251 6.28 -12.23 17.76
C ALA A 251 7.53 -11.47 18.23
N PRO A 252 7.38 -10.36 18.98
CA PRO A 252 8.50 -9.45 19.28
C PRO A 252 9.71 -10.12 19.95
N GLN A 253 9.47 -11.09 20.85
CA GLN A 253 10.54 -11.83 21.52
C GLN A 253 11.26 -12.78 20.55
N PHE A 254 10.52 -13.40 19.62
CA PHE A 254 11.09 -14.25 18.57
C PHE A 254 11.96 -13.42 17.63
N GLU A 255 11.45 -12.28 17.17
CA GLU A 255 12.15 -11.35 16.29
C GLU A 255 13.46 -10.85 16.94
N ALA A 256 13.39 -10.44 18.20
CA ALA A 256 14.55 -9.99 18.96
C ALA A 256 15.61 -11.10 19.12
N ALA A 257 15.18 -12.35 19.29
CA ALA A 257 16.09 -13.49 19.34
C ALA A 257 16.77 -13.73 17.98
N VAL A 258 16.00 -13.78 16.88
CA VAL A 258 16.56 -13.93 15.53
C VAL A 258 17.57 -12.84 15.19
N ARG A 259 17.34 -11.59 15.62
CA ARG A 259 18.26 -10.45 15.42
C ARG A 259 19.63 -10.61 16.09
N ARG A 260 19.72 -11.43 17.14
CA ARG A 260 20.99 -11.68 17.87
C ARG A 260 21.77 -12.83 17.25
N LEU A 261 21.08 -13.81 16.67
CA LEU A 261 21.70 -14.97 16.05
C LEU A 261 22.58 -14.62 14.85
N THR A 262 23.66 -15.37 14.71
CA THR A 262 24.43 -15.52 13.47
C THR A 262 23.90 -16.68 12.64
N VAL A 263 24.13 -16.68 11.33
CA VAL A 263 23.70 -17.79 10.45
C VAL A 263 24.33 -19.11 10.91
N GLY A 264 23.49 -20.11 11.12
CA GLY A 264 23.82 -21.42 11.67
C GLY A 264 23.64 -21.54 13.18
N GLU A 265 23.52 -20.41 13.89
CA GLU A 265 23.37 -20.38 15.35
C GLU A 265 21.94 -20.71 15.78
N THR A 266 21.83 -21.32 16.97
CA THR A 266 20.56 -21.61 17.63
C THR A 266 20.44 -20.79 18.91
N SER A 267 19.26 -20.21 19.16
CA SER A 267 18.98 -19.46 20.38
C SER A 267 18.84 -20.38 21.59
N GLY A 268 18.99 -19.81 22.78
CA GLY A 268 18.41 -20.41 23.97
C GLY A 268 16.88 -20.35 23.97
N PRO A 269 16.20 -20.90 25.01
CA PRO A 269 14.75 -20.89 25.12
C PRO A 269 14.15 -19.48 25.09
N VAL A 270 13.23 -19.24 24.16
CA VAL A 270 12.54 -17.96 23.98
C VAL A 270 11.05 -18.14 24.27
N LEU A 271 10.52 -17.42 25.26
CA LEU A 271 9.09 -17.40 25.53
C LEU A 271 8.39 -16.33 24.67
N THR A 272 7.37 -16.75 23.92
CA THR A 272 6.46 -15.86 23.17
C THR A 272 5.01 -16.09 23.63
N GLU A 273 4.05 -15.41 23.00
CA GLU A 273 2.62 -15.68 23.21
C GLU A 273 2.19 -17.10 22.76
N PHE A 274 2.97 -17.74 21.87
CA PHE A 274 2.69 -19.08 21.36
C PHE A 274 3.28 -20.19 22.23
N GLY A 275 4.32 -19.90 23.03
CA GLY A 275 4.98 -20.87 23.88
C GLY A 275 6.50 -20.70 23.95
N TYR A 276 7.20 -21.77 24.29
CA TYR A 276 8.67 -21.77 24.29
C TYR A 276 9.21 -22.21 22.93
N HIS A 277 10.19 -21.46 22.43
CA HIS A 277 10.84 -21.69 21.16
C HIS A 277 12.34 -21.90 21.36
N LEU A 278 12.91 -22.86 20.64
CA LEU A 278 14.30 -22.80 20.20
C LEU A 278 14.30 -22.38 18.73
N ILE A 279 15.15 -21.42 18.37
CA ILE A 279 15.13 -20.77 17.08
C ILE A 279 16.50 -20.93 16.45
N LYS A 280 16.59 -21.43 15.23
CA LYS A 280 17.82 -21.49 14.46
C LYS A 280 17.74 -20.56 13.27
N LEU A 281 18.75 -19.71 13.10
CA LEU A 281 18.89 -18.87 11.92
C LEU A 281 19.59 -19.67 10.82
N GLU A 282 18.90 -19.93 9.71
CA GLU A 282 19.44 -20.76 8.61
C GLU A 282 20.09 -19.90 7.52
N ASP A 283 19.52 -18.72 7.21
CA ASP A 283 20.04 -17.80 6.19
C ASP A 283 19.47 -16.39 6.36
N VAL A 284 20.15 -15.39 5.79
CA VAL A 284 19.68 -14.00 5.70
C VAL A 284 19.89 -13.50 4.27
N ARG A 285 18.86 -12.88 3.68
CA ARG A 285 18.86 -12.35 2.31
C ARG A 285 18.30 -10.94 2.27
N GLY A 286 18.99 -10.04 1.57
CA GLY A 286 18.65 -8.61 1.59
C GLY A 286 19.14 -7.94 2.87
N GLU A 287 19.37 -6.63 2.81
CA GLU A 287 20.15 -5.84 3.80
C GLU A 287 21.68 -5.98 3.64
N GLU A 288 22.13 -5.80 2.41
CA GLU A 288 23.54 -5.61 2.09
C GLU A 288 23.99 -4.21 2.53
N VAL A 289 25.04 -4.18 3.34
CA VAL A 289 25.73 -2.97 3.77
C VAL A 289 27.15 -2.95 3.22
N LEU A 290 27.59 -1.78 2.82
CA LEU A 290 28.96 -1.55 2.37
C LEU A 290 29.78 -1.06 3.56
N VAL A 291 30.68 -1.88 4.08
CA VAL A 291 31.43 -1.55 5.30
C VAL A 291 32.92 -1.44 5.08
N ARG A 292 33.54 -0.57 5.89
CA ARG A 292 34.98 -0.47 6.06
C ARG A 292 35.31 -0.63 7.54
N HIS A 293 36.47 -1.19 7.85
CA HIS A 293 36.94 -1.29 9.23
C HIS A 293 38.41 -0.96 9.39
N ILE A 294 38.81 -0.63 10.62
CA ILE A 294 40.20 -0.47 11.04
C ILE A 294 40.40 -1.35 12.27
N LEU A 295 40.90 -2.56 12.06
CA LEU A 295 41.26 -3.45 13.17
C LEU A 295 42.51 -2.91 13.89
N ILE A 296 42.45 -2.71 15.20
CA ILE A 296 43.65 -2.50 16.04
C ILE A 296 43.82 -3.72 16.94
N THR A 297 44.89 -4.49 16.73
CA THR A 297 45.15 -5.69 17.53
C THR A 297 45.90 -5.33 18.81
N VAL A 298 45.45 -5.87 19.95
CA VAL A 298 46.18 -5.76 21.22
C VAL A 298 47.32 -6.78 21.23
N GLU A 299 48.56 -6.29 21.30
CA GLU A 299 49.74 -7.13 21.49
C GLU A 299 50.19 -7.04 22.95
N GLY A 300 49.84 -8.01 23.82
CA GLY A 300 50.49 -8.15 25.13
C GLY A 300 49.60 -8.15 26.38
N ARG A 301 50.06 -7.43 27.43
CA ARG A 301 49.58 -7.45 28.82
C ARG A 301 48.42 -6.45 29.01
N GLU A 302 47.77 -6.45 30.18
CA GLU A 302 46.65 -5.52 30.51
C GLU A 302 46.95 -4.04 30.25
N GLU A 303 48.19 -3.59 30.46
CA GLU A 303 48.62 -2.20 30.20
C GLU A 303 48.55 -1.81 28.71
N ASP A 304 48.62 -2.79 27.80
CA ASP A 304 48.54 -2.60 26.34
C ASP A 304 47.08 -2.39 25.88
N TRP A 305 46.08 -2.82 26.66
CA TRP A 305 44.67 -2.62 26.36
C TRP A 305 44.28 -1.14 26.45
N GLU A 306 44.65 -0.47 27.55
CA GLU A 306 44.33 0.95 27.75
C GLU A 306 45.02 1.84 26.70
N ALA A 307 46.24 1.45 26.27
CA ALA A 307 46.93 2.13 25.18
C ALA A 307 46.25 1.90 23.82
N THR A 308 45.78 0.68 23.57
CA THR A 308 45.08 0.31 22.34
C THR A 308 43.73 1.04 22.23
N GLU A 309 42.97 1.10 23.32
CA GLU A 309 41.70 1.81 23.40
C GLU A 309 41.88 3.32 23.15
N ARG A 310 42.87 3.95 23.81
CA ARG A 310 43.22 5.37 23.56
C ARG A 310 43.60 5.62 22.10
N LEU A 311 44.30 4.69 21.46
CA LEU A 311 44.64 4.79 20.04
C LEU A 311 43.40 4.70 19.15
N ALA A 312 42.53 3.72 19.41
CA ALA A 312 41.27 3.55 18.68
C ALA A 312 40.38 4.80 18.81
N ASP A 313 40.23 5.34 20.02
CA ASP A 313 39.48 6.58 20.28
C ASP A 313 40.10 7.79 19.56
N SER A 314 41.42 7.91 19.56
CA SER A 314 42.12 8.98 18.83
C SER A 314 41.95 8.87 17.31
N ILE A 315 41.89 7.65 16.76
CA ILE A 315 41.59 7.43 15.36
C ILE A 315 40.14 7.82 15.07
N ARG A 316 39.18 7.36 15.90
CA ARG A 316 37.76 7.69 15.76
C ARG A 316 37.52 9.20 15.79
N ALA A 317 38.09 9.91 16.76
CA ALA A 317 37.92 11.36 16.88
C ALA A 317 38.35 12.08 15.59
N ARG A 318 39.52 11.71 15.03
CA ARG A 318 40.01 12.26 13.77
C ARG A 318 39.10 11.94 12.58
N LEU A 319 38.55 10.73 12.53
CA LEU A 319 37.61 10.34 11.47
C LEU A 319 36.30 11.13 11.55
N VAL A 320 35.78 11.35 12.76
CA VAL A 320 34.59 12.19 13.00
C VAL A 320 34.85 13.66 12.63
N GLU A 321 36.09 14.14 12.81
CA GLU A 321 36.53 15.46 12.35
C GLU A 321 36.78 15.55 10.83
N GLY A 322 36.58 14.45 10.09
CA GLY A 322 36.66 14.41 8.62
C GLY A 322 37.99 13.91 8.05
N ALA A 323 38.84 13.24 8.85
CA ALA A 323 40.01 12.56 8.31
C ALA A 323 39.61 11.44 7.34
N ASP A 324 40.42 11.22 6.30
CA ASP A 324 40.14 10.18 5.30
C ASP A 324 40.25 8.77 5.91
N PHE A 325 39.15 8.02 5.84
CA PHE A 325 39.07 6.68 6.42
C PHE A 325 40.07 5.71 5.77
N ALA A 326 40.24 5.78 4.45
CA ALA A 326 41.10 4.85 3.73
C ALA A 326 42.57 5.04 4.11
N GLU A 327 43.03 6.28 4.24
CA GLU A 327 44.38 6.60 4.69
C GLU A 327 44.60 6.21 6.16
N MET A 328 43.59 6.41 7.02
CA MET A 328 43.66 5.98 8.42
C MET A 328 43.72 4.45 8.53
N ALA A 329 42.94 3.74 7.71
CA ALA A 329 42.98 2.27 7.64
C ALA A 329 44.35 1.77 7.18
N LYS A 330 44.90 2.31 6.08
CA LYS A 330 46.23 1.95 5.57
C LYS A 330 47.32 2.13 6.61
N ARG A 331 47.24 3.22 7.39
CA ARG A 331 48.25 3.57 8.40
C ARG A 331 48.15 2.73 9.67
N HIS A 332 46.93 2.46 10.13
CA HIS A 332 46.70 1.99 11.49
C HIS A 332 46.13 0.58 11.58
N SER A 333 45.50 0.04 10.51
CA SER A 333 44.85 -1.25 10.61
C SER A 333 45.86 -2.41 10.66
N SER A 334 45.65 -3.32 11.60
CA SER A 334 46.32 -4.61 11.72
C SER A 334 45.74 -5.68 10.77
N ASP A 335 44.58 -5.46 10.16
CA ASP A 335 44.01 -6.39 9.17
C ASP A 335 44.64 -6.17 7.79
N TYR A 336 45.70 -6.93 7.49
CA TYR A 336 46.44 -6.84 6.24
C TYR A 336 45.58 -7.03 4.97
N LYS A 337 44.44 -7.74 5.06
CA LYS A 337 43.61 -8.05 3.88
C LYS A 337 42.83 -6.82 3.41
N THR A 338 42.35 -6.01 4.35
CA THR A 338 41.52 -4.84 4.04
C THR A 338 42.31 -3.54 4.13
N ARG A 339 43.42 -3.51 4.87
CA ARG A 339 44.30 -2.34 5.06
C ARG A 339 44.68 -1.63 3.77
N GLU A 340 45.23 -2.35 2.80
CA GLU A 340 45.70 -1.75 1.54
C GLU A 340 44.53 -1.25 0.67
N SER A 341 43.35 -1.81 0.86
CA SER A 341 42.09 -1.40 0.23
C SER A 341 41.34 -0.32 1.02
N GLY A 342 42.03 0.39 1.92
CA GLY A 342 41.44 1.46 2.71
C GLY A 342 40.42 0.97 3.74
N GLY A 343 40.62 -0.23 4.26
CA GLY A 343 39.73 -0.89 5.22
C GLY A 343 38.49 -1.51 4.58
N PHE A 344 38.40 -1.55 3.25
CA PHE A 344 37.21 -2.06 2.55
C PHE A 344 37.00 -3.56 2.74
N VAL A 345 35.87 -3.91 3.37
CA VAL A 345 35.45 -5.30 3.61
C VAL A 345 34.61 -5.83 2.45
N GLY A 346 33.83 -4.96 1.81
CA GLY A 346 32.93 -5.31 0.72
C GLY A 346 31.46 -5.08 1.06
N GLU A 347 30.60 -5.53 0.15
CA GLU A 347 29.17 -5.62 0.36
C GLU A 347 28.88 -6.89 1.15
N VAL A 348 28.32 -6.72 2.35
CA VAL A 348 28.06 -7.83 3.28
C VAL A 348 26.61 -7.78 3.73
N VAL A 349 25.97 -8.94 3.80
CA VAL A 349 24.64 -9.05 4.40
C VAL A 349 24.76 -8.79 5.90
N LEU A 350 24.05 -7.80 6.42
CA LEU A 350 24.16 -7.34 7.81
C LEU A 350 23.98 -8.49 8.82
N GLY A 351 23.03 -9.39 8.55
CA GLY A 351 22.77 -10.57 9.40
C GLY A 351 23.92 -11.59 9.45
N ASN A 352 24.84 -11.57 8.48
CA ASN A 352 26.00 -12.47 8.45
C ASN A 352 27.19 -11.92 9.24
N LEU A 353 27.13 -10.67 9.71
CA LEU A 353 28.17 -10.10 10.56
C LEU A 353 28.09 -10.67 11.98
N PRO A 354 29.23 -10.83 12.69
CA PRO A 354 29.23 -11.15 14.11
C PRO A 354 28.47 -10.08 14.92
N GLU A 355 27.88 -10.49 16.05
CA GLU A 355 26.96 -9.66 16.85
C GLU A 355 27.52 -8.26 17.15
N GLN A 356 28.76 -8.18 17.63
CA GLN A 356 29.43 -6.91 18.00
C GLN A 356 29.49 -5.93 16.82
N PHE A 357 29.80 -6.40 15.61
CA PHE A 357 29.82 -5.56 14.41
C PHE A 357 28.41 -5.17 13.98
N ARG A 358 27.46 -6.11 14.06
CA ARG A 358 26.07 -5.90 13.67
C ARG A 358 25.39 -4.86 14.55
N GLU A 359 25.59 -4.93 15.86
CA GLU A 359 25.05 -3.95 16.81
C GLU A 359 25.68 -2.57 16.60
N ALA A 360 26.99 -2.51 16.41
CA ALA A 360 27.69 -1.25 16.20
C ALA A 360 27.21 -0.49 14.95
N VAL A 361 26.88 -1.19 13.86
CA VAL A 361 26.48 -0.55 12.59
C VAL A 361 24.97 -0.45 12.39
N ARG A 362 24.14 -1.07 13.25
CA ARG A 362 22.68 -1.12 13.08
C ARG A 362 22.04 0.27 12.99
N ASP A 363 22.47 1.19 13.87
CA ASP A 363 21.88 2.53 13.99
C ASP A 363 22.78 3.62 13.37
N VAL A 364 23.77 3.23 12.57
CA VAL A 364 24.73 4.16 11.95
C VAL A 364 24.23 4.53 10.56
N GLU A 365 23.98 5.81 10.33
CA GLU A 365 23.64 6.32 9.01
C GLU A 365 24.80 6.12 8.01
N ALA A 366 24.48 6.10 6.71
CA ALA A 366 25.49 5.96 5.67
C ALA A 366 26.59 7.04 5.79
N GLY A 367 27.85 6.61 5.92
CA GLY A 367 28.99 7.50 6.15
C GLY A 367 29.30 7.79 7.62
N GLY A 368 28.46 7.33 8.54
CA GLY A 368 28.72 7.35 9.98
C GLY A 368 29.82 6.37 10.39
N ILE A 369 30.34 6.56 11.60
CA ILE A 369 31.46 5.78 12.16
C ILE A 369 31.02 5.27 13.53
N ALA A 370 31.14 3.96 13.76
CA ALA A 370 30.90 3.35 15.06
C ALA A 370 32.15 2.64 15.59
N PRO A 371 32.37 2.65 16.91
CA PRO A 371 33.32 1.76 17.57
C PRO A 371 32.76 0.33 17.61
N VAL A 372 33.66 -0.65 17.57
CA VAL A 372 33.36 -2.08 17.78
C VAL A 372 34.27 -2.60 18.87
#